data_AF-A0A2V5QWZ0-F1
#
_entry.id   AF-A0A2V5QWZ0-F1
#
_cell.length_a   1.000
_cell.length_b   1.000
_cell.length_c   1.000
_cell.angle_alpha   90.00
_cell.angle_beta   90.00
_cell.angle_gamma   90.00
#
_symmetry.space_group_name_H-M   'P 1'
#
loop_
_entity.id
_entity.type
_entity.pdbx_description
1 polymer ?
#
loop_
_entity_poly.entity_id
_entity_poly.type
_entity_poly.pdbx_seq_one_letter_code
_entity_poly.pdbx_strand_id
1 'polypeptide(L)'
;MTTAPTPDSPEIVLTASYAMDDGRYANNGWLQELPDPITKLTWDNAALISPAYAKRLGVEAGDLLQITIDEKSSAGTPVKRQLVIATLVSPGHADNSVTIPLGYGRKMPQFYELPYAGADLKERPGIEEQSGFNGYFLRTAANPHFAVAGGQGIESVQVTKVGRTYPLSIMQEHFSIEGRGLVREATLEGYRANNEFAKKIPGEEELPYPPPSLYTHPPLDAPQQWGMSIDLNVCTGCSACVIACQAENNVPVVGKLQVAHGRIMHWLRIDRYYASRKPFNQDRGEWPENPEIVHQPMPCQHCENAPCETVCPVNATIHSEDGLNVMAY
;
A
#
# COMPACT_ATOMS: atom_id res chain seq x y z
N MET A 1 -29.79 2.08 -20.75
CA MET A 1 -29.50 2.66 -19.42
C MET A 1 -28.77 1.58 -18.64
N THR A 2 -27.57 1.86 -18.15
CA THR A 2 -26.80 0.93 -17.33
C THR A 2 -27.53 0.70 -16.01
N THR A 3 -27.69 -0.56 -15.61
CA THR A 3 -28.27 -0.91 -14.30
C THR A 3 -27.30 -0.52 -13.19
N ALA A 4 -27.82 0.01 -12.08
CA ALA A 4 -27.00 0.32 -10.92
C ALA A 4 -26.33 -0.97 -10.38
N PRO A 5 -25.06 -0.91 -9.93
CA PRO A 5 -24.40 -2.05 -9.33
C PRO A 5 -25.20 -2.56 -8.13
N THR A 6 -25.35 -3.87 -8.05
CA THR A 6 -26.00 -4.52 -6.91
C THR A 6 -25.00 -5.44 -6.24
N PRO A 7 -25.24 -5.85 -4.99
CA PRO A 7 -24.32 -6.78 -4.34
C PRO A 7 -24.18 -8.14 -5.05
N ASP A 8 -25.23 -8.61 -5.73
CA ASP A 8 -25.22 -9.87 -6.49
C ASP A 8 -24.64 -9.68 -7.91
N SER A 9 -24.57 -8.43 -8.38
CA SER A 9 -23.93 -8.07 -9.64
C SER A 9 -23.17 -6.74 -9.47
N PRO A 10 -21.95 -6.79 -8.89
CA PRO A 10 -21.14 -5.61 -8.65
C PRO A 10 -20.60 -5.06 -9.99
N GLU A 11 -20.13 -3.82 -9.97
CA GLU A 11 -19.31 -3.32 -11.08
C GLU A 11 -17.85 -3.76 -10.91
N ILE A 12 -17.18 -4.06 -12.02
CA ILE A 12 -15.75 -4.30 -12.06
C ILE A 12 -15.08 -3.07 -12.66
N VAL A 13 -14.27 -2.37 -11.88
CA VAL A 13 -13.52 -1.19 -12.31
C VAL A 13 -12.08 -1.60 -12.61
N LEU A 14 -11.59 -1.23 -13.79
CA LEU A 14 -10.25 -1.51 -14.27
C LEU A 14 -9.47 -0.20 -14.28
N THR A 15 -8.44 -0.12 -13.45
CA THR A 15 -7.58 1.06 -13.35
C THR A 15 -6.14 0.72 -13.73
N ALA A 16 -5.39 1.69 -14.23
CA ALA A 16 -3.94 1.54 -14.32
C ALA A 16 -3.36 1.35 -12.90
N SER A 17 -2.34 0.50 -12.76
CA SER A 17 -1.63 0.36 -11.48
C SER A 17 -0.80 1.62 -11.22
N TYR A 18 -0.73 2.01 -9.95
CA TYR A 18 0.12 3.12 -9.52
C TYR A 18 1.59 2.91 -9.92
N ALA A 19 2.10 1.70 -9.72
CA ALA A 19 3.50 1.38 -9.99
C ALA A 19 3.73 0.86 -11.41
N MET A 20 2.79 0.06 -11.96
CA MET A 20 2.99 -0.65 -13.23
C MET A 20 2.37 0.06 -14.44
N ASP A 21 1.52 1.06 -14.25
CA ASP A 21 0.70 1.70 -15.28
C ASP A 21 -0.10 0.65 -16.09
N ASP A 22 0.27 0.43 -17.35
CA ASP A 22 -0.31 -0.56 -18.26
C ASP A 22 0.42 -1.92 -18.25
N GLY A 23 1.50 -2.05 -17.48
CA GLY A 23 2.36 -3.23 -17.38
C GLY A 23 3.67 -3.12 -18.15
N ARG A 24 3.93 -2.01 -18.85
CA ARG A 24 5.24 -1.79 -19.50
C ARG A 24 6.42 -1.82 -18.52
N TYR A 25 6.17 -1.54 -17.24
CA TYR A 25 7.17 -1.53 -16.18
C TYR A 25 7.19 -2.81 -15.31
N ALA A 26 6.46 -3.86 -15.69
CA ALA A 26 6.30 -5.06 -14.87
C ALA A 26 7.60 -5.81 -14.55
N ASN A 27 8.67 -5.63 -15.35
CA ASN A 27 9.99 -6.24 -15.08
C ASN A 27 10.93 -5.31 -14.29
N ASN A 28 10.41 -4.21 -13.73
CA ASN A 28 11.19 -3.30 -12.89
C ASN A 28 11.05 -3.70 -11.42
N GLY A 29 12.12 -4.28 -10.84
CA GLY A 29 12.15 -4.71 -9.44
C GLY A 29 11.89 -3.58 -8.43
N TRP A 30 12.37 -2.36 -8.68
CA TRP A 30 12.12 -1.21 -7.79
C TRP A 30 10.63 -0.89 -7.71
N LEU A 31 9.93 -0.90 -8.84
CA LEU A 31 8.50 -0.59 -8.88
C LEU A 31 7.64 -1.77 -8.39
N GLN A 32 8.14 -3.00 -8.48
CA GLN A 32 7.46 -4.18 -7.92
C GLN A 32 7.53 -4.21 -6.40
N GLU A 33 8.67 -3.84 -5.82
CA GLU A 33 8.84 -3.71 -4.38
C GLU A 33 8.17 -2.44 -3.80
N LEU A 34 7.94 -1.42 -4.65
CA LEU A 34 7.32 -0.16 -4.24
C LEU A 34 5.92 -0.39 -3.63
N PRO A 35 5.68 0.00 -2.36
CA PRO A 35 4.37 -0.15 -1.74
C PRO A 35 3.36 0.80 -2.38
N ASP A 36 2.20 0.25 -2.77
CA ASP A 36 1.07 1.05 -3.25
C ASP A 36 0.65 2.10 -2.19
N PRO A 37 0.40 3.36 -2.59
CA PRO A 37 0.16 4.46 -1.66
C PRO A 37 -1.06 4.22 -0.75
N ILE A 38 -2.07 3.51 -1.26
CA ILE A 38 -3.31 3.23 -0.54
C ILE A 38 -3.19 1.91 0.20
N THR A 39 -2.89 0.83 -0.50
CA THR A 39 -3.01 -0.54 0.04
C THR A 39 -1.74 -1.06 0.71
N LYS A 40 -0.58 -0.44 0.44
CA LYS A 40 0.75 -0.92 0.87
C LYS A 40 1.11 -2.31 0.36
N LEU A 41 0.38 -2.80 -0.63
CA LEU A 41 0.68 -4.04 -1.34
C LEU A 41 1.91 -3.85 -2.21
N THR A 42 2.72 -4.90 -2.29
CA THR A 42 3.91 -5.02 -3.13
C THR A 42 3.83 -6.31 -3.93
N TRP A 43 4.57 -6.39 -5.04
CA TRP A 43 4.73 -7.56 -5.91
C TRP A 43 3.46 -8.11 -6.60
N ASP A 44 2.28 -7.66 -6.21
CA ASP A 44 0.99 -8.12 -6.75
C ASP A 44 0.00 -6.98 -6.95
N ASN A 45 -1.03 -7.26 -7.73
CA ASN A 45 -2.33 -6.60 -7.65
C ASN A 45 -3.34 -7.48 -6.91
N ALA A 46 -4.45 -6.88 -6.52
CA ALA A 46 -5.56 -7.56 -5.88
C ALA A 46 -6.89 -6.95 -6.35
N ALA A 47 -7.98 -7.71 -6.16
CA ALA A 47 -9.33 -7.18 -6.25
C ALA A 47 -9.63 -6.37 -4.98
N LEU A 48 -9.66 -5.04 -5.12
CA LEU A 48 -9.97 -4.11 -4.06
C LEU A 48 -11.48 -4.07 -3.86
N ILE A 49 -11.93 -4.31 -2.62
CA ILE A 49 -13.35 -4.30 -2.27
C ILE A 49 -13.60 -3.55 -0.95
N SER A 50 -14.83 -3.07 -0.76
CA SER A 50 -15.22 -2.43 0.50
C SER A 50 -15.31 -3.44 1.65
N PRO A 51 -15.11 -3.01 2.91
CA PRO A 51 -15.30 -3.88 4.08
C PRO A 51 -16.72 -4.48 4.17
N ALA A 52 -17.74 -3.71 3.82
CA ALA A 52 -19.14 -4.18 3.83
C ALA A 52 -19.37 -5.27 2.79
N TYR A 53 -18.82 -5.11 1.59
CA TYR A 53 -18.91 -6.11 0.52
C TYR A 53 -18.13 -7.39 0.87
N ALA A 54 -16.93 -7.25 1.44
CA ALA A 54 -16.13 -8.37 1.93
C ALA A 54 -16.88 -9.22 2.97
N LYS A 55 -17.52 -8.55 3.95
CA LYS A 55 -18.33 -9.20 4.99
C LYS A 55 -19.51 -9.97 4.42
N ARG A 56 -20.18 -9.43 3.39
CA ARG A 56 -21.27 -10.12 2.69
C ARG A 56 -20.78 -11.38 1.96
N LEU A 57 -19.65 -11.29 1.27
CA LEU A 57 -19.05 -12.42 0.56
C LEU A 57 -18.40 -13.44 1.51
N GLY A 58 -18.18 -13.08 2.78
CA GLY A 58 -17.49 -13.92 3.75
C GLY A 58 -16.03 -14.16 3.37
N VAL A 59 -15.35 -13.11 2.90
CA VAL A 59 -13.95 -13.16 2.46
C VAL A 59 -13.07 -12.22 3.28
N GLU A 60 -11.81 -12.62 3.45
CA GLU A 60 -10.76 -11.83 4.08
C GLU A 60 -9.67 -11.47 3.07
N ALA A 61 -8.71 -10.64 3.48
CA ALA A 61 -7.56 -10.33 2.64
C ALA A 61 -6.77 -11.62 2.30
N GLY A 62 -6.47 -11.80 1.01
CA GLY A 62 -5.82 -13.00 0.48
C GLY A 62 -6.78 -14.11 0.03
N ASP A 63 -8.07 -14.07 0.36
CA ASP A 63 -9.04 -15.03 -0.19
C ASP A 63 -9.16 -14.85 -1.72
N LEU A 64 -9.25 -15.95 -2.46
CA LEU A 64 -9.43 -15.92 -3.91
C LEU A 64 -10.91 -15.76 -4.29
N LEU A 65 -11.15 -14.78 -5.17
CA LEU A 65 -12.43 -14.56 -5.84
C LEU A 65 -12.32 -14.98 -7.30
N GLN A 66 -13.40 -15.57 -7.79
CA GLN A 66 -13.63 -15.78 -9.21
C GLN A 66 -14.61 -14.71 -9.70
N ILE A 67 -14.13 -13.88 -10.62
CA ILE A 67 -14.91 -12.88 -11.32
C ILE A 67 -15.29 -13.47 -12.67
N THR A 68 -16.59 -13.48 -12.97
CA THR A 68 -17.14 -13.93 -14.25
C THR A 68 -17.95 -12.80 -14.87
N ILE A 69 -17.69 -12.51 -16.14
CA ILE A 69 -18.44 -11.55 -16.95
C ILE A 69 -18.97 -12.31 -18.16
N ASP A 70 -20.28 -12.37 -18.28
CA ASP A 70 -20.96 -12.91 -19.47
C ASP A 70 -21.32 -11.75 -20.40
N GLU A 71 -20.82 -11.80 -21.63
CA GLU A 71 -21.00 -10.76 -22.64
C GLU A 71 -21.58 -11.32 -23.94
N LYS A 72 -22.31 -10.49 -24.68
CA LYS A 72 -22.68 -10.72 -26.08
C LYS A 72 -21.68 -9.99 -26.97
N SER A 73 -20.95 -10.76 -27.78
CA SER A 73 -20.11 -10.23 -28.85
C SER A 73 -20.93 -9.38 -29.82
N SER A 74 -20.26 -8.48 -30.55
CA SER A 74 -20.84 -7.76 -31.69
C SER A 74 -21.39 -8.68 -32.79
N ALA A 75 -20.93 -9.94 -32.84
CA ALA A 75 -21.45 -10.99 -33.72
C ALA A 75 -22.63 -11.79 -33.12
N GLY A 76 -23.10 -11.44 -31.93
CA GLY A 76 -24.20 -12.12 -31.22
C GLY A 76 -23.80 -13.41 -30.51
N THR A 77 -22.53 -13.81 -30.55
CA THR A 77 -22.03 -14.98 -29.82
C THR A 77 -21.82 -14.67 -28.33
N PRO A 78 -22.25 -15.54 -27.41
CA PRO A 78 -21.97 -15.40 -25.99
C PRO A 78 -20.47 -15.64 -25.76
N VAL A 79 -19.81 -14.71 -25.08
CA VAL A 79 -18.43 -14.80 -24.65
C VAL A 79 -18.41 -14.75 -23.13
N LYS A 80 -17.64 -15.64 -22.53
CA LYS A 80 -17.49 -15.73 -21.08
C LYS A 80 -16.06 -15.36 -20.70
N ARG A 81 -15.89 -14.31 -19.91
CA ARG A 81 -14.59 -13.86 -19.40
C ARG A 81 -14.49 -14.19 -17.93
N GLN A 82 -13.35 -14.73 -17.52
CA GLN A 82 -13.13 -15.16 -16.15
C GLN A 82 -11.74 -14.78 -15.67
N LEU A 83 -11.66 -14.41 -14.40
CA LEU A 83 -10.40 -14.15 -13.70
C LEU A 83 -10.52 -14.66 -12.26
N VAL A 84 -9.52 -15.41 -11.81
CA VAL A 84 -9.32 -15.71 -10.39
C VAL A 84 -8.27 -14.75 -9.85
N ILE A 85 -8.59 -14.02 -8.79
CA ILE A 85 -7.75 -12.96 -8.23
C ILE A 85 -7.85 -12.94 -6.71
N ALA A 86 -6.75 -12.60 -6.03
CA ALA A 86 -6.73 -12.41 -4.59
C ALA A 86 -7.49 -11.14 -4.18
N THR A 87 -8.20 -11.22 -3.07
CA THR A 87 -8.97 -10.10 -2.52
C THR A 87 -8.12 -9.26 -1.59
N LEU A 88 -8.32 -7.95 -1.62
CA LEU A 88 -7.81 -7.06 -0.60
C LEU A 88 -8.91 -6.10 -0.15
N VAL A 89 -9.19 -6.10 1.16
CA VAL A 89 -10.18 -5.20 1.75
C VAL A 89 -9.57 -3.81 1.86
N SER A 90 -10.23 -2.82 1.25
CA SER A 90 -9.77 -1.43 1.22
C SER A 90 -10.83 -0.53 1.88
N PRO A 91 -10.59 -0.06 3.12
CA PRO A 91 -11.44 0.96 3.75
C PRO A 91 -11.55 2.23 2.89
N GLY A 92 -12.77 2.76 2.74
CA GLY A 92 -13.07 3.86 1.83
C GLY A 92 -13.39 3.46 0.39
N HIS A 93 -13.32 2.16 0.06
CA HIS A 93 -13.77 1.67 -1.23
C HIS A 93 -15.29 1.69 -1.36
N ALA A 94 -15.80 1.98 -2.57
CA ALA A 94 -17.23 2.01 -2.83
C ALA A 94 -17.87 0.62 -2.69
N ASP A 95 -19.09 0.57 -2.16
CA ASP A 95 -19.86 -0.67 -2.06
C ASP A 95 -20.30 -1.18 -3.44
N ASN A 96 -20.36 -2.51 -3.58
CA ASN A 96 -20.74 -3.20 -4.82
C ASN A 96 -19.85 -2.83 -6.02
N SER A 97 -18.63 -2.40 -5.76
CA SER A 97 -17.60 -2.11 -6.74
C SER A 97 -16.35 -2.93 -6.42
N VAL A 98 -15.74 -3.51 -7.44
CA VAL A 98 -14.49 -4.27 -7.34
C VAL A 98 -13.47 -3.61 -8.26
N THR A 99 -12.44 -3.00 -7.68
CA THR A 99 -11.38 -2.37 -8.48
C THR A 99 -10.19 -3.31 -8.66
N ILE A 100 -9.72 -3.43 -9.90
CA ILE A 100 -8.57 -4.26 -10.27
C ILE A 100 -7.51 -3.38 -10.94
N PRO A 101 -6.36 -3.16 -10.28
CA PRO A 101 -5.21 -2.54 -10.93
C PRO A 101 -4.65 -3.43 -12.04
N LEU A 102 -4.47 -2.87 -13.23
CA LEU A 102 -3.89 -3.51 -14.40
C LEU A 102 -2.35 -3.45 -14.37
N GLY A 103 -1.71 -4.17 -15.30
CA GLY A 103 -0.26 -4.12 -15.49
C GLY A 103 0.54 -5.27 -14.84
N TYR A 104 -0.15 -6.24 -14.25
CA TYR A 104 0.43 -7.47 -13.69
C TYR A 104 0.08 -8.71 -14.51
N GLY A 105 0.75 -9.84 -14.25
CA GLY A 105 0.46 -11.14 -14.87
C GLY A 105 0.75 -11.20 -16.38
N ARG A 106 1.86 -10.60 -16.86
CA ARG A 106 2.17 -10.51 -18.30
C ARG A 106 2.30 -11.87 -19.00
N LYS A 107 2.73 -12.89 -18.26
CA LYS A 107 2.74 -14.29 -18.69
C LYS A 107 2.38 -15.12 -17.48
N MET A 108 1.09 -15.31 -17.24
CA MET A 108 0.67 -16.24 -16.21
C MET A 108 0.93 -17.67 -16.70
N PRO A 109 1.81 -18.45 -16.04
CA PRO A 109 1.69 -19.89 -16.14
C PRO A 109 0.33 -20.27 -15.52
N GLN A 110 -0.27 -21.40 -15.93
CA GLN A 110 -1.59 -21.79 -15.39
C GLN A 110 -1.49 -21.80 -13.86
N PHE A 111 -2.56 -21.45 -13.13
CA PHE A 111 -2.54 -21.28 -11.65
C PHE A 111 -1.83 -22.41 -10.86
N TYR A 112 -1.73 -23.61 -11.44
CA TYR A 112 -0.98 -24.77 -10.93
C TYR A 112 0.56 -24.67 -10.99
N GLU A 113 1.11 -23.62 -11.58
CA GLU A 113 2.54 -23.43 -11.85
C GLU A 113 3.10 -22.15 -11.17
N LEU A 114 2.37 -21.57 -10.21
CA LEU A 114 2.82 -20.39 -9.48
C LEU A 114 4.10 -20.69 -8.67
N PRO A 115 5.21 -19.95 -8.88
CA PRO A 115 6.51 -20.28 -8.33
C PRO A 115 6.71 -19.67 -6.94
N TYR A 116 5.96 -20.14 -5.94
CA TYR A 116 6.17 -19.74 -4.54
C TYR A 116 6.82 -20.80 -3.65
N ALA A 117 7.41 -21.84 -4.25
CA ALA A 117 7.88 -23.01 -3.51
C ALA A 117 9.40 -23.25 -3.54
N GLY A 118 10.22 -22.30 -4.00
CA GLY A 118 11.69 -22.48 -4.00
C GLY A 118 12.16 -23.72 -4.77
N ALA A 119 11.35 -24.21 -5.72
CA ALA A 119 11.73 -25.30 -6.60
C ALA A 119 12.66 -24.76 -7.69
N ASP A 120 13.70 -25.53 -8.02
CA ASP A 120 14.58 -25.27 -9.17
C ASP A 120 13.76 -25.33 -10.47
N LEU A 121 13.20 -24.19 -10.87
CA LEU A 121 12.58 -24.04 -12.18
C LEU A 121 13.69 -24.18 -13.24
N LYS A 122 13.43 -25.00 -14.27
CA LYS A 122 14.36 -25.23 -15.39
C LYS A 122 14.77 -23.93 -16.10
N GLU A 123 13.90 -22.92 -16.06
CA GLU A 123 14.15 -21.55 -16.48
C GLU A 123 13.71 -20.63 -15.34
N ARG A 124 14.54 -19.64 -14.96
CA ARG A 124 14.13 -18.62 -13.98
C ARG A 124 13.14 -17.68 -14.68
N PRO A 125 11.85 -17.68 -14.31
CA PRO A 125 10.88 -16.80 -14.96
C PRO A 125 11.26 -15.33 -14.74
N GLY A 126 10.96 -14.45 -15.70
CA GLY A 126 11.10 -13.01 -15.51
C GLY A 126 10.25 -12.51 -14.33
N ILE A 127 10.56 -11.36 -13.75
CA ILE A 127 9.80 -10.79 -12.63
C ILE A 127 8.32 -10.60 -13.00
N GLU A 128 8.08 -10.21 -14.26
CA GLU A 128 6.76 -10.01 -14.86
C GLU A 128 5.94 -11.29 -15.05
N GLU A 129 6.58 -12.46 -14.97
CA GLU A 129 5.93 -13.76 -15.11
C GLU A 129 5.49 -14.33 -13.76
N GLN A 130 5.95 -13.74 -12.65
CA GLN A 130 5.74 -14.23 -11.28
C GLN A 130 4.89 -13.28 -10.41
N SER A 131 4.45 -12.14 -10.96
CA SER A 131 3.80 -11.06 -10.20
C SER A 131 2.33 -10.87 -10.58
N GLY A 132 1.46 -10.94 -9.58
CA GLY A 132 0.03 -10.62 -9.66
C GLY A 132 -0.80 -11.42 -10.66
N PHE A 133 -1.94 -10.83 -11.03
CA PHE A 133 -3.03 -11.41 -11.81
C PHE A 133 -3.32 -10.54 -13.04
N ASN A 134 -3.54 -11.18 -14.19
CA ASN A 134 -3.77 -10.46 -15.42
C ASN A 134 -5.22 -9.95 -15.55
N GLY A 135 -5.46 -8.71 -15.12
CA GLY A 135 -6.76 -8.04 -15.22
C GLY A 135 -7.22 -7.76 -16.66
N TYR A 136 -6.32 -7.80 -17.67
CA TYR A 136 -6.69 -7.55 -19.06
C TYR A 136 -7.65 -8.59 -19.64
N PHE A 137 -7.76 -9.78 -19.05
CA PHE A 137 -8.74 -10.78 -19.48
C PHE A 137 -10.19 -10.29 -19.36
N LEU A 138 -10.45 -9.37 -18.43
CA LEU A 138 -11.77 -8.77 -18.22
C LEU A 138 -11.99 -7.49 -19.05
N ARG A 139 -10.93 -6.91 -19.63
CA ARG A 139 -10.99 -5.65 -20.38
C ARG A 139 -11.49 -5.90 -21.80
N THR A 140 -12.38 -5.03 -22.28
CA THR A 140 -12.83 -5.03 -23.69
C THR A 140 -12.70 -3.65 -24.31
N ALA A 141 -12.73 -3.58 -25.63
CA ALA A 141 -12.73 -2.30 -26.35
C ALA A 141 -14.04 -1.51 -26.13
N ALA A 142 -15.16 -2.21 -25.92
CA ALA A 142 -16.45 -1.59 -25.62
C ALA A 142 -16.54 -1.10 -24.16
N ASN A 143 -15.93 -1.83 -23.22
CA ASN A 143 -15.94 -1.52 -21.80
C ASN A 143 -14.50 -1.50 -21.26
N PRO A 144 -13.71 -0.45 -21.55
CA PRO A 144 -12.28 -0.42 -21.26
C PRO A 144 -11.93 -0.09 -19.81
N HIS A 145 -12.83 0.55 -19.06
CA HIS A 145 -12.58 1.08 -17.72
C HIS A 145 -13.48 0.51 -16.64
N PHE A 146 -14.72 0.15 -16.96
CA PHE A 146 -15.61 -0.50 -16.02
C PHE A 146 -16.56 -1.44 -16.74
N ALA A 147 -16.93 -2.53 -16.09
CA ALA A 147 -17.88 -3.53 -16.57
C ALA A 147 -19.02 -3.66 -15.56
N VAL A 148 -20.25 -3.43 -16.01
CA VAL A 148 -21.47 -3.49 -15.19
C VAL A 148 -22.56 -4.20 -15.98
N ALA A 149 -23.40 -4.98 -15.30
CA ALA A 149 -24.56 -5.60 -15.94
C ALA A 149 -25.46 -4.55 -16.61
N GLY A 150 -25.95 -4.85 -17.82
CA GLY A 150 -26.69 -3.89 -18.65
C GLY A 150 -25.81 -2.83 -19.33
N GLY A 151 -24.48 -2.91 -19.17
CA GLY A 151 -23.49 -2.20 -19.96
C GLY A 151 -23.46 -2.65 -21.42
N GLN A 152 -22.57 -2.06 -22.23
CA GLN A 152 -22.50 -2.35 -23.66
C GLN A 152 -22.10 -3.82 -23.89
N GLY A 153 -23.10 -4.66 -24.20
CA GLY A 153 -22.90 -6.09 -24.43
C GLY A 153 -22.69 -6.92 -23.16
N ILE A 154 -22.78 -6.36 -21.94
CA ILE A 154 -22.59 -7.11 -20.70
C ILE A 154 -23.94 -7.60 -20.18
N GLU A 155 -24.14 -8.91 -20.14
CA GLU A 155 -25.37 -9.52 -19.65
C GLU A 155 -25.36 -9.64 -18.13
N SER A 156 -24.24 -10.10 -17.57
CA SER A 156 -24.09 -10.25 -16.14
C SER A 156 -22.64 -10.20 -15.66
N VAL A 157 -22.48 -9.77 -14.41
CA VAL A 157 -21.23 -9.80 -13.66
C VAL A 157 -21.48 -10.57 -12.38
N GLN A 158 -20.64 -11.56 -12.08
CA GLN A 158 -20.71 -12.36 -10.86
C GLN A 158 -19.35 -12.45 -10.20
N VAL A 159 -19.35 -12.37 -8.86
CA VAL A 159 -18.17 -12.52 -8.02
C VAL A 159 -18.46 -13.61 -7.00
N THR A 160 -17.65 -14.67 -7.00
CA THR A 160 -17.85 -15.84 -6.13
C THR A 160 -16.56 -16.23 -5.41
N LYS A 161 -16.66 -16.61 -4.14
CA LYS A 161 -15.53 -17.15 -3.36
C LYS A 161 -15.10 -18.51 -3.91
N VAL A 162 -13.79 -18.71 -4.11
CA VAL A 162 -13.22 -19.97 -4.62
C VAL A 162 -12.89 -20.96 -3.49
N GLY A 163 -12.66 -20.47 -2.27
CA GLY A 163 -12.32 -21.31 -1.11
C GLY A 163 -10.83 -21.66 -0.99
N ARG A 164 -9.96 -20.89 -1.66
CA ARG A 164 -8.50 -20.97 -1.55
C ARG A 164 -7.94 -19.59 -1.20
N THR A 165 -6.77 -19.56 -0.59
CA THR A 165 -6.06 -18.32 -0.23
C THR A 165 -4.81 -18.12 -1.08
N TYR A 166 -4.36 -16.87 -1.15
CA TYR A 166 -3.16 -16.44 -1.82
C TYR A 166 -2.38 -15.49 -0.90
N PRO A 167 -1.06 -15.71 -0.69
CA PRO A 167 -0.27 -14.85 0.18
C PRO A 167 -0.01 -13.51 -0.51
N LEU A 168 -0.47 -12.43 0.13
CA LEU A 168 -0.18 -11.05 -0.25
C LEU A 168 0.93 -10.49 0.62
N SER A 169 1.80 -9.65 0.04
CA SER A 169 2.89 -8.99 0.77
C SER A 169 2.57 -7.52 0.98
N ILE A 170 2.09 -7.19 2.18
CA ILE A 170 1.63 -5.85 2.57
C ILE A 170 2.62 -5.26 3.58
N MET A 171 3.11 -4.04 3.35
CA MET A 171 4.26 -3.51 4.12
C MET A 171 3.90 -2.97 5.48
N GLN A 172 2.64 -2.59 5.61
CA GLN A 172 2.10 -2.01 6.82
C GLN A 172 0.94 -2.90 7.23
N GLU A 173 1.07 -3.56 8.38
CA GLU A 173 0.01 -4.43 8.88
C GLU A 173 -1.05 -3.63 9.63
N HIS A 174 -0.64 -2.57 10.34
CA HIS A 174 -1.52 -1.77 11.17
C HIS A 174 -1.77 -0.40 10.57
N PHE A 175 -3.05 -0.09 10.32
CA PHE A 175 -3.52 1.06 9.56
C PHE A 175 -4.24 2.10 10.40
N SER A 176 -4.54 1.79 11.65
CA SER A 176 -5.02 2.74 12.66
C SER A 176 -3.84 3.44 13.33
N ILE A 177 -4.07 4.67 13.80
CA ILE A 177 -3.10 5.41 14.62
C ILE A 177 -3.18 4.99 16.10
N GLU A 178 -4.22 4.23 16.49
CA GLU A 178 -4.46 3.77 17.87
C GLU A 178 -4.46 4.93 18.88
N GLY A 179 -4.97 6.09 18.46
CA GLY A 179 -5.03 7.30 19.29
C GLY A 179 -3.69 7.96 19.59
N ARG A 180 -2.58 7.52 18.97
CA ARG A 180 -1.25 8.11 19.14
C ARG A 180 -1.12 9.44 18.42
N GLY A 181 -0.36 10.39 18.96
CA GLY A 181 -0.12 11.70 18.32
C GLY A 181 0.89 11.70 17.16
N LEU A 182 0.86 10.69 16.28
CA LEU A 182 1.84 10.49 15.20
C LEU A 182 1.70 11.52 14.08
N VAL A 183 0.49 11.63 13.51
CA VAL A 183 0.11 12.69 12.57
C VAL A 183 -0.86 13.62 13.28
N ARG A 184 -0.55 14.91 13.30
CA ARG A 184 -1.34 15.92 14.02
C ARG A 184 -2.15 16.71 13.03
N GLU A 185 -3.47 16.59 13.12
CA GLU A 185 -4.40 17.16 12.18
C GLU A 185 -5.19 18.30 12.81
N ALA A 186 -5.47 19.32 12.01
CA ALA A 186 -6.41 20.37 12.36
C ALA A 186 -7.16 20.81 11.09
N THR A 187 -8.42 21.21 11.25
CA THR A 187 -9.10 21.95 10.18
C THR A 187 -8.48 23.34 10.04
N LEU A 188 -8.69 24.00 8.90
CA LEU A 188 -8.25 25.38 8.71
C LEU A 188 -8.80 26.33 9.78
N GLU A 189 -10.04 26.12 10.21
CA GLU A 189 -10.66 26.88 11.31
C GLU A 189 -9.96 26.60 12.65
N GLY A 190 -9.68 25.32 12.93
CA GLY A 190 -8.94 24.91 14.14
C GLY A 190 -7.53 25.50 14.19
N TYR A 191 -6.81 25.51 13.05
CA TYR A 191 -5.50 26.13 12.93
C TYR A 191 -5.54 27.65 13.17
N ARG A 192 -6.56 28.33 12.64
CA ARG A 192 -6.73 29.78 12.85
C ARG A 192 -7.04 30.12 14.31
N ALA A 193 -7.75 29.24 15.02
CA ALA A 193 -8.04 29.40 16.44
C ALA A 193 -6.81 29.09 17.33
N ASN A 194 -6.02 28.08 16.95
CA ASN A 194 -4.80 27.69 17.65
C ASN A 194 -3.74 27.18 16.66
N ASN A 195 -2.80 28.05 16.29
CA ASN A 195 -1.71 27.70 15.39
C ASN A 195 -0.64 26.81 16.05
N GLU A 196 -0.68 26.66 17.38
CA GLU A 196 0.25 25.85 18.17
C GLU A 196 -0.32 24.47 18.54
N PHE A 197 -1.43 24.05 17.91
CA PHE A 197 -2.05 22.75 18.19
C PHE A 197 -1.06 21.59 18.05
N ALA A 198 -0.17 21.68 17.05
CA ALA A 198 0.80 20.64 16.77
C ALA A 198 1.98 20.63 17.75
N LYS A 199 2.18 21.63 18.63
CA LYS A 199 3.25 21.58 19.65
C LYS A 199 2.87 20.76 20.87
N LYS A 200 1.58 20.56 21.13
CA LYS A 200 1.09 19.83 22.30
C LYS A 200 1.05 18.33 21.97
N ILE A 201 1.76 17.54 22.76
CA ILE A 201 1.74 16.08 22.67
C ILE A 201 0.81 15.57 23.78
N PRO A 202 -0.31 14.88 23.45
CA PRO A 202 -1.18 14.31 24.47
C PRO A 202 -0.38 13.40 25.42
N GLY A 203 -0.40 13.70 26.71
CA GLY A 203 0.36 12.96 27.73
C GLY A 203 1.75 13.52 28.07
N GLU A 204 2.26 14.52 27.34
CA GLU A 204 3.52 15.21 27.66
C GLU A 204 3.31 16.71 27.95
N GLU A 205 2.07 17.12 28.20
CA GLU A 205 1.68 18.52 28.40
C GLU A 205 2.39 19.20 29.59
N GLU A 206 2.86 18.40 30.55
CA GLU A 206 3.56 18.85 31.75
C GLU A 206 5.09 18.64 31.68
N LEU A 207 5.61 18.02 30.61
CA LEU A 207 7.05 17.78 30.48
C LEU A 207 7.75 19.06 29.98
N PRO A 208 8.86 19.47 30.63
CA PRO A 208 9.69 20.53 30.09
C PRO A 208 10.25 20.12 28.72
N TYR A 209 10.25 21.05 27.77
CA TYR A 209 10.85 20.86 26.45
C TYR A 209 12.10 21.74 26.29
N PRO A 210 13.27 21.18 25.96
CA PRO A 210 13.54 19.75 25.79
C PRO A 210 13.49 18.98 27.12
N PRO A 211 13.19 17.67 27.11
CA PRO A 211 13.22 16.86 28.32
C PRO A 211 14.62 16.88 28.93
N PRO A 212 14.76 16.92 30.28
CA PRO A 212 16.06 16.90 30.92
C PRO A 212 16.77 15.59 30.58
N SER A 213 17.99 15.70 30.05
CA SER A 213 18.85 14.55 29.79
C SER A 213 19.91 14.43 30.89
N LEU A 214 20.18 13.20 31.31
CA LEU A 214 21.35 12.88 32.15
C LEU A 214 22.65 12.90 31.32
N TYR A 215 22.54 12.78 30.00
CA TYR A 215 23.66 12.76 29.08
C TYR A 215 23.97 14.17 28.59
N THR A 216 25.26 14.45 28.42
CA THR A 216 25.71 15.69 27.79
C THR A 216 25.87 15.42 26.30
N HIS A 217 25.19 16.19 25.47
CA HIS A 217 25.37 16.13 24.02
C HIS A 217 26.76 16.62 23.63
N PRO A 218 27.38 16.03 22.58
CA PRO A 218 28.53 16.66 21.93
C PRO A 218 28.20 18.11 21.55
N PRO A 219 29.17 19.04 21.62
CA PRO A 219 28.93 20.42 21.21
C PRO A 219 28.51 20.47 19.73
N LEU A 220 27.38 21.13 19.45
CA LEU A 220 26.88 21.40 18.09
C LEU A 220 27.50 22.71 17.56
N ASP A 221 28.83 22.79 17.57
CA ASP A 221 29.59 24.00 17.19
C ASP A 221 30.12 23.97 15.75
N ALA A 222 29.82 22.91 15.00
CA ALA A 222 30.18 22.84 13.60
C ALA A 222 29.53 23.98 12.78
N PRO A 223 30.19 24.46 11.71
CA PRO A 223 29.67 25.56 10.89
C PRO A 223 28.30 25.28 10.25
N GLN A 224 27.96 24.01 10.04
CA GLN A 224 26.67 23.58 9.53
C GLN A 224 26.05 22.55 10.47
N GLN A 225 24.72 22.59 10.58
CA GLN A 225 23.90 21.58 11.24
C GLN A 225 22.77 21.24 10.28
N TRP A 226 22.65 19.96 9.91
CA TRP A 226 21.65 19.53 8.93
C TRP A 226 20.34 19.13 9.61
N GLY A 227 19.24 19.65 9.07
CA GLY A 227 17.89 19.27 9.48
C GLY A 227 17.00 19.08 8.25
N MET A 228 16.04 18.18 8.37
CA MET A 228 15.02 17.96 7.35
C MET A 228 13.64 18.27 7.92
N SER A 229 12.88 19.09 7.22
CA SER A 229 11.47 19.34 7.53
C SER A 229 10.61 18.84 6.38
N ILE A 230 9.58 18.05 6.71
CA ILE A 230 8.65 17.47 5.74
C ILE A 230 7.27 18.09 5.99
N ASP A 231 6.76 18.83 5.02
CA ASP A 231 5.39 19.34 5.07
C ASP A 231 4.39 18.22 4.76
N LEU A 232 3.70 17.74 5.79
CA LEU A 232 2.71 16.68 5.67
C LEU A 232 1.43 17.14 4.96
N ASN A 233 1.12 18.44 4.92
CA ASN A 233 -0.12 18.93 4.28
C ASN A 233 -0.14 18.67 2.77
N VAL A 234 1.04 18.65 2.15
CA VAL A 234 1.20 18.45 0.70
C VAL A 234 1.65 17.03 0.36
N CYS A 235 1.88 16.18 1.37
CA CYS A 235 2.28 14.79 1.16
C CYS A 235 1.08 13.94 0.73
N THR A 236 1.03 13.59 -0.55
CA THR A 236 -0.01 12.73 -1.12
C THR A 236 0.32 11.24 -1.04
N GLY A 237 1.47 10.89 -0.46
CA GLY A 237 1.92 9.50 -0.37
C GLY A 237 2.42 8.90 -1.68
N CYS A 238 2.82 9.70 -2.67
CA CYS A 238 3.23 9.25 -4.01
C CYS A 238 4.44 8.29 -4.07
N SER A 239 5.13 8.01 -2.98
CA SER A 239 6.28 7.08 -2.95
C SER A 239 7.44 7.41 -3.90
N ALA A 240 7.47 8.55 -4.58
CA ALA A 240 8.57 8.96 -5.45
C ALA A 240 9.87 9.17 -4.66
N CYS A 241 9.76 9.68 -3.43
CA CYS A 241 10.88 9.82 -2.51
C CYS A 241 11.49 8.47 -2.08
N VAL A 242 10.68 7.40 -2.03
CA VAL A 242 11.16 6.03 -1.73
C VAL A 242 12.04 5.54 -2.88
N ILE A 243 11.56 5.65 -4.12
CA ILE A 243 12.32 5.26 -5.31
C ILE A 243 13.58 6.11 -5.48
N ALA A 244 13.50 7.41 -5.24
CA ALA A 244 14.67 8.30 -5.31
C ALA A 244 15.75 7.89 -4.30
N CYS A 245 15.36 7.58 -3.06
CA CYS A 245 16.28 7.10 -2.04
C CYS A 245 16.91 5.74 -2.43
N GLN A 246 16.11 4.82 -2.97
CA GLN A 246 16.59 3.52 -3.44
C GLN A 246 17.58 3.65 -4.60
N ALA A 247 17.28 4.51 -5.58
CA ALA A 247 18.12 4.75 -6.75
C ALA A 247 19.46 5.41 -6.38
N GLU A 248 19.44 6.39 -5.47
CA GLU A 248 20.66 7.10 -5.05
C GLU A 248 21.55 6.24 -4.16
N ASN A 249 20.96 5.48 -3.23
CA ASN A 249 21.72 4.78 -2.19
C ASN A 249 21.96 3.30 -2.49
N ASN A 250 21.72 2.85 -3.72
CA ASN A 250 21.91 1.46 -4.16
C ASN A 250 21.19 0.43 -3.26
N VAL A 251 20.00 0.77 -2.78
CA VAL A 251 19.26 -0.10 -1.87
C VAL A 251 18.76 -1.33 -2.64
N PRO A 252 19.11 -2.56 -2.21
CA PRO A 252 18.80 -3.76 -2.98
C PRO A 252 17.30 -4.06 -3.00
N VAL A 253 16.84 -4.67 -4.09
CA VAL A 253 15.46 -5.15 -4.20
C VAL A 253 15.26 -6.43 -3.40
N VAL A 254 14.21 -6.49 -2.60
CA VAL A 254 13.83 -7.69 -1.85
C VAL A 254 12.63 -8.38 -2.49
N GLY A 255 12.74 -9.69 -2.73
CA GLY A 255 11.66 -10.50 -3.28
C GLY A 255 10.46 -10.65 -2.33
N LYS A 256 9.28 -10.86 -2.92
CA LYS A 256 7.97 -10.95 -2.24
C LYS A 256 7.95 -11.76 -0.94
N LEU A 257 8.61 -12.92 -0.90
CA LEU A 257 8.61 -13.80 0.28
C LEU A 257 9.31 -13.18 1.49
N GLN A 258 10.48 -12.55 1.28
CA GLN A 258 11.20 -11.89 2.38
C GLN A 258 10.49 -10.61 2.81
N VAL A 259 9.89 -9.93 1.84
CA VAL A 259 9.02 -8.79 2.05
C VAL A 259 7.79 -9.16 2.90
N ALA A 260 7.17 -10.33 2.67
CA ALA A 260 6.10 -10.87 3.52
C ALA A 260 6.56 -11.18 4.97
N HIS A 261 7.85 -11.42 5.18
CA HIS A 261 8.45 -11.59 6.50
C HIS A 261 8.89 -10.26 7.13
N GLY A 262 8.46 -9.11 6.59
CA GLY A 262 8.79 -7.79 7.09
C GLY A 262 10.22 -7.35 6.83
N ARG A 263 10.93 -7.99 5.89
CA ARG A 263 12.35 -7.71 5.56
C ARG A 263 12.50 -6.85 4.31
N ILE A 264 11.71 -5.80 4.19
CA ILE A 264 11.85 -4.84 3.08
C ILE A 264 13.07 -3.95 3.28
N MET A 265 13.76 -3.61 2.19
CA MET A 265 14.88 -2.68 2.22
C MET A 265 14.44 -1.34 1.63
N HIS A 266 13.78 -0.53 2.46
CA HIS A 266 13.48 0.87 2.17
C HIS A 266 13.92 1.72 3.36
N TRP A 267 14.85 2.66 3.14
CA TRP A 267 15.35 3.54 4.21
C TRP A 267 14.38 4.68 4.54
N LEU A 268 13.52 5.02 3.58
CA LEU A 268 12.38 5.91 3.75
C LEU A 268 11.12 5.09 3.44
N ARG A 269 10.21 5.01 4.40
CA ARG A 269 8.87 4.47 4.17
C ARG A 269 7.83 5.59 4.21
N ILE A 270 6.69 5.37 3.58
CA ILE A 270 5.53 6.24 3.74
C ILE A 270 4.48 5.44 4.50
N ASP A 271 4.24 5.82 5.74
CA ASP A 271 3.17 5.24 6.54
C ASP A 271 1.84 5.86 6.11
N ARG A 272 0.79 5.05 6.01
CA ARG A 272 -0.56 5.49 5.64
C ARG A 272 -1.53 5.08 6.73
N TYR A 273 -2.20 6.05 7.32
CA TYR A 273 -3.20 5.77 8.33
C TYR A 273 -4.60 6.13 7.87
N TYR A 274 -5.58 5.35 8.32
CA TYR A 274 -6.99 5.67 8.19
C TYR A 274 -7.42 6.48 9.41
N ALA A 275 -7.79 7.73 9.17
CA ALA A 275 -8.41 8.60 10.17
C ALA A 275 -9.93 8.49 10.05
N SER A 276 -10.62 8.35 11.18
CA SER A 276 -12.08 8.36 11.20
C SER A 276 -12.59 9.08 12.42
N ARG A 277 -13.69 9.83 12.26
CA ARG A 277 -14.40 10.45 13.39
C ARG A 277 -15.00 9.42 14.34
N LYS A 278 -15.34 8.23 13.81
CA LYS A 278 -15.82 7.11 14.62
C LYS A 278 -14.62 6.25 15.02
N PRO A 279 -14.44 5.94 16.31
CA PRO A 279 -13.46 4.94 16.72
C PRO A 279 -13.72 3.62 16.00
N PHE A 280 -12.64 2.94 15.61
CA PHE A 280 -12.67 1.61 15.03
C PHE A 280 -11.50 0.80 15.61
N ASN A 281 -11.63 -0.52 15.63
CA ASN A 281 -10.59 -1.41 16.10
C ASN A 281 -10.25 -2.44 15.01
N GLN A 282 -9.12 -2.23 14.35
CA GLN A 282 -8.66 -3.11 13.28
C GLN A 282 -8.44 -4.55 13.77
N ASP A 283 -7.95 -4.75 14.99
CA ASP A 283 -7.67 -6.07 15.56
C ASP A 283 -8.96 -6.91 15.78
N ARG A 284 -10.11 -6.23 15.85
CA ARG A 284 -11.44 -6.86 15.90
C ARG A 284 -12.09 -7.05 14.53
N GLY A 285 -11.37 -6.71 13.45
CA GLY A 285 -11.91 -6.71 12.10
C GLY A 285 -12.91 -5.58 11.83
N GLU A 286 -12.90 -4.54 12.66
CA GLU A 286 -13.75 -3.36 12.48
C GLU A 286 -13.02 -2.34 11.62
N TRP A 287 -13.58 -2.06 10.44
CA TRP A 287 -13.04 -1.10 9.49
C TRP A 287 -13.95 0.12 9.36
N PRO A 288 -13.38 1.33 9.23
CA PRO A 288 -14.17 2.51 8.89
C PRO A 288 -14.67 2.40 7.45
N GLU A 289 -15.95 2.65 7.22
CA GLU A 289 -16.53 2.64 5.87
C GLU A 289 -16.01 3.82 5.03
N ASN A 290 -15.96 5.01 5.64
CA ASN A 290 -15.53 6.25 5.00
C ASN A 290 -14.39 6.91 5.82
N PRO A 291 -13.17 6.37 5.78
CA PRO A 291 -12.02 6.99 6.41
C PRO A 291 -11.45 8.13 5.57
N GLU A 292 -10.82 9.08 6.26
CA GLU A 292 -9.81 9.97 5.69
C GLU A 292 -8.46 9.24 5.67
N ILE A 293 -7.57 9.63 4.76
CA ILE A 293 -6.25 9.04 4.63
C ILE A 293 -5.21 10.10 4.96
N VAL A 294 -4.27 9.74 5.84
CA VAL A 294 -3.10 10.57 6.14
C VAL A 294 -1.82 9.83 5.82
N HIS A 295 -0.83 10.58 5.35
CA HIS A 295 0.48 10.05 4.97
C HIS A 295 1.58 10.65 5.84
N GLN A 296 2.52 9.81 6.25
CA GLN A 296 3.69 10.22 7.01
C GLN A 296 4.94 9.56 6.44
N PRO A 297 5.77 10.29 5.67
CA PRO A 297 7.10 9.83 5.30
C PRO A 297 7.97 9.70 6.55
N MET A 298 8.53 8.51 6.77
CA MET A 298 9.34 8.15 7.93
C MET A 298 10.74 7.69 7.49
N PRO A 299 11.70 8.62 7.31
CA PRO A 299 13.13 8.30 7.22
C PRO A 299 13.75 8.13 8.62
N CYS A 300 15.05 7.80 8.66
CA CYS A 300 15.86 8.05 9.86
C CYS A 300 15.77 9.53 10.24
N GLN A 301 15.49 9.82 11.51
CA GLN A 301 15.36 11.19 12.01
C GLN A 301 16.70 11.82 12.40
N HIS A 302 17.81 11.04 12.33
CA HIS A 302 19.15 11.47 12.76
C HIS A 302 19.13 12.12 14.16
N CYS A 303 18.53 11.43 15.12
CA CYS A 303 18.26 11.97 16.46
C CYS A 303 19.55 12.35 17.20
N GLU A 304 19.62 13.56 17.77
CA GLU A 304 20.76 13.98 18.62
C GLU A 304 21.00 13.03 19.81
N ASN A 305 19.93 12.60 20.48
CA ASN A 305 19.96 11.51 21.46
C ASN A 305 19.66 10.19 20.75
N ALA A 306 20.59 9.71 19.92
CA ALA A 306 20.40 8.48 19.15
C ALA A 306 20.56 7.22 20.04
N PRO A 307 19.47 6.50 20.39
CA PRO A 307 19.61 5.26 21.13
C PRO A 307 20.31 4.17 20.31
N CYS A 308 20.22 4.23 18.97
CA CYS A 308 20.87 3.28 18.08
C CYS A 308 22.41 3.32 18.12
N GLU A 309 23.01 4.45 18.52
CA GLU A 309 24.47 4.57 18.59
C GLU A 309 25.05 3.88 19.81
N THR A 310 24.51 4.21 20.98
CA THR A 310 25.05 3.73 22.27
C THR A 310 25.03 2.21 22.43
N VAL A 311 24.24 1.52 21.61
CA VAL A 311 24.06 0.07 21.65
C VAL A 311 24.93 -0.67 20.62
N CYS A 312 25.64 0.04 19.73
CA CYS A 312 26.49 -0.58 18.72
C CYS A 312 27.85 -0.97 19.33
N PRO A 313 28.15 -2.27 19.55
CA PRO A 313 29.37 -2.69 20.25
C PRO A 313 30.66 -2.46 19.44
N VAL A 314 30.53 -2.23 18.14
CA VAL A 314 31.64 -2.03 17.20
C VAL A 314 31.73 -0.60 16.68
N ASN A 315 30.90 0.31 17.21
CA ASN A 315 30.91 1.74 16.87
C ASN A 315 30.75 2.04 15.36
N ALA A 316 29.87 1.28 14.69
CA ALA A 316 29.56 1.48 13.26
C ALA A 316 28.54 2.61 13.01
N THR A 317 27.76 2.97 14.02
CA THR A 317 26.82 4.10 14.02
C THR A 317 27.38 5.21 14.89
N ILE A 318 27.60 6.40 14.34
CA ILE A 318 28.16 7.56 15.05
C ILE A 318 27.50 8.87 14.59
N HIS A 319 27.52 9.88 15.45
CA HIS A 319 27.21 11.25 15.02
C HIS A 319 28.40 11.86 14.27
N SER A 320 28.12 12.51 13.16
CA SER A 320 29.03 13.46 12.51
C SER A 320 28.96 14.83 13.20
N GLU A 321 30.00 15.65 12.98
CA GLU A 321 30.08 16.99 13.57
C GLU A 321 28.92 17.92 13.12
N ASP A 322 28.37 17.69 11.92
CA ASP A 322 27.27 18.44 11.33
C ASP A 322 25.87 17.94 11.73
N GLY A 323 25.78 17.10 12.77
CA GLY A 323 24.53 16.73 13.43
C GLY A 323 23.79 15.54 12.82
N LEU A 324 24.42 14.78 11.91
CA LEU A 324 23.81 13.59 11.31
C LEU A 324 24.26 12.31 12.02
N ASN A 325 23.33 11.38 12.20
CA ASN A 325 23.67 9.99 12.50
C ASN A 325 24.16 9.30 11.23
N VAL A 326 25.41 8.84 11.20
CA VAL A 326 26.05 8.20 10.06
C VAL A 326 26.29 6.71 10.35
N MET A 327 25.87 5.87 9.42
CA MET A 327 26.09 4.42 9.45
C MET A 327 27.24 4.02 8.52
N ALA A 328 28.27 3.37 9.07
CA ALA A 328 29.32 2.74 8.29
C ALA A 328 28.87 1.35 7.84
N TYR A 329 28.85 1.12 6.51
CA TYR A 329 28.44 -0.13 5.86
C TYR A 329 29.63 -0.98 5.39
#